data_AF-A0A4S3ZUM5-F1
#
_entry.id   AF-A0A4S3ZUM5-F1
#
_cell.length_a   1.000
_cell.length_b   1.000
_cell.length_c   1.000
_cell.angle_alpha   90.00
_cell.angle_beta   90.00
_cell.angle_gamma   90.00
#
_symmetry.space_group_name_H-M   'P 1'
#
loop_
_entity.id
_entity.type
_entity.pdbx_description
1 polymer ?
#
loop_
_entity_poly.entity_id
_entity_poly.type
_entity_poly.pdbx_seq_one_letter_code
_entity_poly.pdbx_strand_id
1 'polypeptide(L)'
;MVKKFTPFLLLCALCTFIQTVSQTPPDGIPVPGIIPVVNKNTPDPIDNNRLSSQDRQSIMPSAPTGNSSEAGITEGNLTVSLSGAANYTIPIEVLPGIKGIVPQISLSYDSQSGNNIAGYGWSVSGLSSITRIPSTKYHDGVNDPVDFNNLDRFALDGQRLLIKNGTSGTYGANGTVYETENFSTTKVTSFGVSPLGATYGPQYFLVEYPDGSKAQYGNHLESRSELKWSIDYWENPQGIRINYSYAKFLNISRIMRISYGAIGTNPGCNTIYFHYKKRNRYENAYIGGIPFTEAYILSYIQVHPTNAFNSHYRKYTLTHDSNSLGYERLTHITESSAYEGTVKSRNPTVVSS
;
A
#
# COMPACT_ATOMS: atom_id res chain seq x y z
N MET A 1 -27.85 74.38 19.81
CA MET A 1 -28.80 74.15 18.70
C MET A 1 -29.23 72.69 18.76
N VAL A 2 -30.34 72.42 19.46
CA VAL A 2 -30.77 71.08 19.87
C VAL A 2 -31.67 70.49 18.78
N LYS A 3 -31.25 69.38 18.17
CA LYS A 3 -32.04 68.63 17.19
C LYS A 3 -33.02 67.70 17.90
N LYS A 4 -34.32 67.95 17.70
CA LYS A 4 -35.40 66.97 17.86
C LYS A 4 -35.44 66.12 16.60
N PHE A 5 -35.46 64.79 16.73
CA PHE A 5 -36.11 63.92 15.75
C PHE A 5 -36.73 62.70 16.44
N THR A 6 -37.95 62.45 16.00
CA THR A 6 -39.03 61.60 16.47
C THR A 6 -38.75 60.09 16.35
N PRO A 7 -39.45 59.22 17.11
CA PRO A 7 -39.17 57.79 17.18
C PRO A 7 -39.89 57.03 16.06
N PHE A 8 -39.22 56.04 15.47
CA PHE A 8 -39.84 55.12 14.53
C PHE A 8 -40.31 53.86 15.25
N LEU A 9 -41.58 53.54 15.00
CA LEU A 9 -42.37 52.45 15.55
C LEU A 9 -41.75 51.08 15.21
N LEU A 10 -41.45 50.27 16.23
CA LEU A 10 -41.05 48.87 16.06
C LEU A 10 -42.32 48.01 15.92
N LEU A 11 -42.65 47.62 14.68
CA LEU A 11 -43.77 46.73 14.41
C LEU A 11 -43.35 45.28 14.72
N CYS A 12 -43.78 44.78 15.87
CA CYS A 12 -43.59 43.41 16.32
C CYS A 12 -44.61 42.51 15.61
N ALA A 13 -44.17 41.80 14.56
CA ALA A 13 -44.99 40.76 13.91
C ALA A 13 -44.76 39.42 14.62
N LEU A 14 -45.80 38.95 15.32
CA LEU A 14 -45.91 37.56 15.78
C LEU A 14 -45.84 36.63 14.55
N CYS A 15 -44.76 35.86 14.43
CA CYS A 15 -44.76 34.65 13.60
C CYS A 15 -45.03 33.46 14.50
N THR A 16 -46.17 32.83 14.25
CA THR A 16 -46.60 31.55 14.78
C THR A 16 -45.68 30.43 14.29
N PHE A 17 -45.18 29.62 15.22
CA PHE A 17 -44.49 28.37 14.93
C PHE A 17 -45.50 27.37 14.35
N ILE A 18 -45.35 27.02 13.08
CA ILE A 18 -45.88 25.79 12.51
C ILE A 18 -44.68 24.86 12.29
N GLN A 19 -44.63 23.78 13.07
CA GLN A 19 -43.72 22.67 12.81
C GLN A 19 -44.14 22.01 11.49
N THR A 20 -43.32 22.14 10.45
CA THR A 20 -43.38 21.26 9.29
C THR A 20 -42.23 20.26 9.36
N VAL A 21 -42.61 18.99 9.32
CA VAL A 21 -41.76 17.81 9.29
C VAL A 21 -40.72 17.95 8.19
N SER A 22 -39.45 17.79 8.56
CA SER A 22 -38.33 17.71 7.62
C SER A 22 -38.51 16.49 6.71
N GLN A 23 -38.76 16.73 5.42
CA GLN A 23 -38.54 15.73 4.40
C GLN A 23 -37.03 15.54 4.23
N THR A 24 -36.59 14.31 4.46
CA THR A 24 -35.23 13.84 4.20
C THR A 24 -34.86 14.05 2.72
N PRO A 25 -33.61 14.42 2.40
CA PRO A 25 -33.12 14.36 1.02
C PRO A 25 -33.23 12.91 0.50
N PRO A 26 -33.48 12.68 -0.79
CA PRO A 26 -33.40 11.35 -1.36
C PRO A 26 -31.97 10.82 -1.17
N ASP A 27 -31.87 9.69 -0.46
CA ASP A 27 -30.63 8.99 -0.18
C ASP A 27 -29.83 8.80 -1.47
N GLY A 28 -28.59 9.32 -1.44
CA GLY A 28 -27.61 9.01 -2.47
C GLY A 28 -27.37 7.50 -2.47
N ILE A 29 -27.70 6.85 -3.58
CA ILE A 29 -27.43 5.43 -3.79
C ILE A 29 -25.90 5.24 -3.74
N PRO A 30 -25.35 4.45 -2.79
CA PRO A 30 -23.92 4.16 -2.77
C PRO A 30 -23.54 3.28 -3.96
N VAL A 31 -22.39 3.60 -4.57
CA VAL A 31 -21.75 2.80 -5.61
C VAL A 31 -21.35 1.43 -5.01
N PRO A 32 -21.58 0.29 -5.69
CA PRO A 32 -21.46 -1.03 -5.09
C PRO A 32 -20.02 -1.39 -4.70
N GLY A 33 -19.81 -1.69 -3.42
CA GLY A 33 -18.64 -2.38 -2.89
C GLY A 33 -19.09 -3.33 -1.79
N ILE A 34 -18.94 -4.64 -2.06
CA ILE A 34 -19.05 -5.82 -1.16
C ILE A 34 -19.99 -5.65 0.05
N ILE A 35 -21.19 -6.23 -0.07
CA ILE A 35 -22.14 -6.40 1.05
C ILE A 35 -21.58 -7.47 2.02
N PRO A 36 -21.46 -7.20 3.33
CA PRO A 36 -21.26 -8.26 4.31
C PRO A 36 -22.55 -9.07 4.49
N VAL A 37 -22.52 -10.36 4.17
CA VAL A 37 -23.63 -11.28 4.44
C VAL A 37 -23.68 -11.59 5.94
N VAL A 38 -24.77 -11.22 6.60
CA VAL A 38 -25.12 -11.70 7.94
C VAL A 38 -25.62 -13.13 7.82
N ASN A 39 -24.90 -14.07 8.45
CA ASN A 39 -25.24 -15.48 8.42
C ASN A 39 -26.44 -15.74 9.37
N LYS A 40 -27.67 -15.68 8.84
CA LYS A 40 -28.83 -16.33 9.44
C LYS A 40 -29.10 -17.58 8.62
N ASN A 41 -28.76 -18.76 9.14
CA ASN A 41 -29.40 -20.04 8.84
C ASN A 41 -28.95 -21.06 9.88
N THR A 42 -29.82 -21.32 10.85
CA THR A 42 -29.91 -22.61 11.55
C THR A 42 -30.26 -23.70 10.52
N PRO A 43 -29.55 -24.83 10.46
CA PRO A 43 -29.96 -25.93 9.59
C PRO A 43 -31.08 -26.73 10.23
N ASP A 44 -32.21 -26.89 9.53
CA ASP A 44 -33.10 -28.03 9.72
C ASP A 44 -32.38 -29.33 9.31
N PRO A 45 -32.70 -30.49 9.91
CA PRO A 45 -31.97 -31.72 9.67
C PRO A 45 -32.33 -32.31 8.31
N ILE A 46 -31.35 -32.41 7.41
CA ILE A 46 -31.48 -33.13 6.13
C ILE A 46 -31.06 -34.59 6.32
N ASP A 47 -31.94 -35.45 5.83
CA ASP A 47 -31.93 -36.91 5.81
C ASP A 47 -30.62 -37.51 5.25
N ASN A 48 -29.93 -38.27 6.10
CA ASN A 48 -28.70 -38.97 5.77
C ASN A 48 -29.05 -40.37 5.22
N ASN A 49 -29.22 -40.49 3.90
CA ASN A 49 -28.97 -41.77 3.27
C ASN A 49 -28.63 -41.67 1.78
N ARG A 50 -27.51 -42.30 1.44
CA ARG A 50 -26.96 -42.58 0.10
C ARG A 50 -26.17 -41.45 -0.54
N LEU A 51 -24.86 -41.47 -0.32
CA LEU A 51 -23.83 -41.60 -1.37
C LEU A 51 -22.49 -41.92 -0.69
N SER A 52 -21.80 -42.90 -1.24
CA SER A 52 -20.58 -43.54 -0.71
C SER A 52 -19.49 -42.55 -0.30
N SER A 53 -19.05 -42.70 0.94
CA SER A 53 -17.86 -42.07 1.51
C SER A 53 -16.59 -42.75 0.96
N GLN A 54 -16.04 -42.20 -0.11
CA GLN A 54 -14.62 -42.32 -0.45
C GLN A 54 -14.26 -41.07 -1.27
N ASP A 55 -13.29 -40.31 -0.78
CA ASP A 55 -12.65 -39.14 -1.40
C ASP A 55 -13.42 -37.81 -1.46
N ARG A 56 -13.85 -37.31 -0.29
CA ARG A 56 -13.81 -35.86 -0.02
C ARG A 56 -12.86 -35.58 1.13
N GLN A 57 -11.58 -35.39 0.81
CA GLN A 57 -10.67 -34.69 1.72
C GLN A 57 -11.19 -33.25 1.85
N SER A 58 -11.72 -32.92 3.03
CA SER A 58 -11.82 -31.54 3.45
C SER A 58 -10.41 -30.96 3.45
N ILE A 59 -10.18 -29.93 2.64
CA ILE A 59 -8.96 -29.12 2.73
C ILE A 59 -9.13 -28.24 3.97
N MET A 60 -8.96 -28.85 5.14
CA MET A 60 -8.68 -28.11 6.37
C MET A 60 -7.22 -27.64 6.27
N PRO A 61 -6.89 -26.42 6.73
CA PRO A 61 -5.50 -26.00 6.86
C PRO A 61 -4.74 -27.07 7.67
N SER A 62 -3.63 -27.56 7.12
CA SER A 62 -2.79 -28.57 7.75
C SER A 62 -2.41 -28.13 9.16
N ALA A 63 -2.44 -29.07 10.12
CA ALA A 63 -1.95 -28.85 11.47
C ALA A 63 -0.52 -28.26 11.45
N PRO A 64 -0.15 -27.39 12.43
CA PRO A 64 1.17 -26.79 12.48
C PRO A 64 2.25 -27.87 12.45
N THR A 65 3.15 -27.79 11.47
CA THR A 65 4.15 -28.83 11.15
C THR A 65 5.44 -28.71 11.95
N GLY A 66 5.46 -27.91 13.02
CA GLY A 66 6.67 -27.61 13.78
C GLY A 66 6.61 -28.07 15.23
N ASN A 67 7.80 -28.25 15.81
CA ASN A 67 8.01 -28.70 17.19
C ASN A 67 8.02 -27.53 18.21
N SER A 68 7.52 -26.33 17.85
CA SER A 68 7.50 -25.21 18.78
C SER A 68 6.48 -25.45 19.90
N SER A 69 6.89 -25.18 21.14
CA SER A 69 6.02 -25.19 22.32
C SER A 69 5.13 -23.94 22.41
N GLU A 70 5.33 -22.95 21.54
CA GLU A 70 4.49 -21.77 21.43
C GLU A 70 3.19 -22.12 20.67
N ALA A 71 2.04 -21.91 21.30
CA ALA A 71 0.75 -22.10 20.66
C ALA A 71 0.45 -20.94 19.69
N GLY A 72 0.15 -21.26 18.42
CA GLY A 72 -0.29 -20.30 17.41
C GLY A 72 0.22 -20.62 16.01
N ILE A 73 -0.45 -20.07 15.00
CA ILE A 73 -0.01 -20.05 13.60
C ILE A 73 0.13 -18.60 13.16
N THR A 74 1.03 -18.32 12.22
CA THR A 74 1.02 -17.03 11.54
C THR A 74 -0.25 -16.94 10.71
N GLU A 75 -1.05 -15.89 10.93
CA GLU A 75 -2.29 -15.71 10.19
C GLU A 75 -2.01 -15.38 8.72
N GLY A 76 -2.79 -15.98 7.83
CA GLY A 76 -2.73 -15.68 6.41
C GLY A 76 -4.03 -16.05 5.71
N ASN A 77 -4.30 -15.41 4.58
CA ASN A 77 -5.54 -15.56 3.83
C ASN A 77 -5.26 -16.07 2.41
N LEU A 78 -5.88 -17.19 2.02
CA LEU A 78 -5.79 -17.77 0.68
C LEU A 78 -7.03 -17.40 -0.13
N THR A 79 -6.84 -16.88 -1.35
CA THR A 79 -7.91 -16.61 -2.31
C THR A 79 -7.51 -17.03 -3.71
N VAL A 80 -8.50 -17.15 -4.59
CA VAL A 80 -8.29 -17.33 -6.03
C VAL A 80 -8.86 -16.11 -6.74
N SER A 81 -8.05 -15.47 -7.58
CA SER A 81 -8.47 -14.31 -8.35
C SER A 81 -9.37 -14.71 -9.53
N LEU A 82 -10.05 -13.71 -10.12
CA LEU A 82 -10.87 -13.91 -11.32
C LEU A 82 -10.05 -14.36 -12.54
N SER A 83 -8.74 -14.11 -12.56
CA SER A 83 -7.81 -14.61 -13.59
C SER A 83 -7.25 -16.01 -13.27
N GLY A 84 -7.73 -16.67 -12.21
CA GLY A 84 -7.31 -18.00 -11.79
C GLY A 84 -5.99 -18.05 -11.02
N ALA A 85 -5.41 -16.91 -10.65
CA ALA A 85 -4.20 -16.88 -9.82
C ALA A 85 -4.52 -17.23 -8.36
N ALA A 86 -3.73 -18.11 -7.75
CA ALA A 86 -3.74 -18.32 -6.31
C ALA A 86 -2.99 -17.18 -5.61
N ASN A 87 -3.64 -16.58 -4.61
CA ASN A 87 -3.11 -15.46 -3.83
C ASN A 87 -3.05 -15.82 -2.35
N TYR A 88 -1.96 -15.48 -1.68
CA TYR A 88 -1.82 -15.68 -0.24
C TYR A 88 -1.24 -14.45 0.45
N THR A 89 -1.91 -13.93 1.47
CA THR A 89 -1.50 -12.70 2.16
C THR A 89 -1.23 -12.95 3.63
N ILE A 90 -0.07 -12.53 4.11
CA ILE A 90 0.33 -12.55 5.52
C ILE A 90 0.51 -11.10 6.00
N PRO A 91 -0.41 -10.57 6.82
CA PRO A 91 -0.26 -9.24 7.38
C PRO A 91 0.93 -9.17 8.34
N ILE A 92 1.66 -8.05 8.30
CA ILE A 92 2.69 -7.75 9.29
C ILE A 92 2.00 -7.13 10.50
N GLU A 93 2.00 -7.82 11.63
CA GLU A 93 1.43 -7.30 12.87
C GLU A 93 2.27 -6.10 13.37
N VAL A 94 1.59 -4.97 13.57
CA VAL A 94 2.20 -3.70 13.97
C VAL A 94 1.74 -3.26 15.34
N LEU A 95 2.60 -2.52 16.05
CA LEU A 95 2.24 -1.89 17.33
C LEU A 95 1.17 -0.81 17.11
N PRO A 96 0.29 -0.55 18.10
CA PRO A 96 -0.72 0.51 17.99
C PRO A 96 -0.11 1.89 17.67
N GLY A 97 -0.78 2.64 16.80
CA GLY A 97 -0.42 4.01 16.45
C GLY A 97 -1.35 5.04 17.09
N ILE A 98 -1.02 6.32 16.94
CA ILE A 98 -1.85 7.42 17.44
C ILE A 98 -3.21 7.36 16.75
N LYS A 99 -4.29 7.27 17.55
CA LYS A 99 -5.68 7.16 17.07
C LYS A 99 -5.90 6.01 16.07
N GLY A 100 -5.15 4.91 16.22
CA GLY A 100 -5.27 3.73 15.35
C GLY A 100 -4.62 3.86 13.97
N ILE A 101 -3.96 4.98 13.68
CA ILE A 101 -3.26 5.17 12.40
C ILE A 101 -1.95 4.38 12.42
N VAL A 102 -1.92 3.32 11.61
CA VAL A 102 -0.77 2.42 11.47
C VAL A 102 -0.57 2.05 9.99
N PRO A 103 0.67 1.79 9.55
CA PRO A 103 0.91 1.29 8.19
C PRO A 103 0.28 -0.09 8.00
N GLN A 104 -0.32 -0.31 6.84
CA GLN A 104 -0.90 -1.60 6.44
C GLN A 104 0.08 -2.30 5.51
N ILE A 105 0.92 -3.20 6.04
CA ILE A 105 1.95 -3.91 5.27
C ILE A 105 1.69 -5.42 5.35
N SER A 106 1.90 -6.12 4.25
CA SER A 106 1.80 -7.59 4.20
C SER A 106 2.87 -8.20 3.30
N LEU A 107 3.18 -9.47 3.52
CA LEU A 107 3.81 -10.33 2.52
C LEU A 107 2.70 -10.95 1.68
N SER A 108 2.81 -10.80 0.36
CA SER A 108 1.76 -11.26 -0.56
C SER A 108 2.34 -12.13 -1.65
N TYR A 109 1.76 -13.31 -1.81
CA TYR A 109 2.02 -14.27 -2.85
C TYR A 109 1.00 -14.14 -3.96
N ASP A 110 1.45 -14.20 -5.20
CA ASP A 110 0.63 -14.41 -6.39
C ASP A 110 1.33 -15.45 -7.28
N SER A 111 0.63 -16.55 -7.56
CA SER A 111 1.13 -17.64 -8.42
C SER A 111 1.51 -17.24 -9.84
N GLN A 112 1.00 -16.12 -10.35
CA GLN A 112 1.31 -15.59 -11.68
C GLN A 112 2.37 -14.48 -11.62
N SER A 113 2.82 -14.10 -10.42
CA SER A 113 3.87 -13.10 -10.25
C SER A 113 5.27 -13.72 -10.43
N GLY A 114 6.18 -12.92 -10.98
CA GLY A 114 7.57 -13.29 -11.17
C GLY A 114 8.41 -13.14 -9.90
N ASN A 115 9.72 -12.97 -10.08
CA ASN A 115 10.61 -12.65 -8.96
C ASN A 115 10.41 -11.22 -8.49
N ASN A 116 10.30 -11.04 -7.18
CA ASN A 116 10.09 -9.74 -6.55
C ASN A 116 10.90 -9.66 -5.24
N ILE A 117 10.71 -8.61 -4.46
CA ILE A 117 11.50 -8.24 -3.29
C ILE A 117 11.63 -9.34 -2.24
N ALA A 118 10.65 -10.25 -2.12
CA ALA A 118 10.64 -11.34 -1.14
C ALA A 118 10.90 -12.73 -1.76
N GLY A 119 11.18 -12.79 -3.07
CA GLY A 119 11.43 -14.02 -3.82
C GLY A 119 10.41 -14.25 -4.93
N TYR A 120 10.54 -15.37 -5.63
CA TYR A 120 9.63 -15.76 -6.71
C TYR A 120 8.19 -15.88 -6.23
N GLY A 121 7.27 -15.15 -6.86
CA GLY A 121 5.86 -15.08 -6.51
C GLY A 121 5.55 -14.21 -5.29
N TRP A 122 6.55 -13.78 -4.51
CA TRP A 122 6.37 -13.10 -3.22
C TRP A 122 6.83 -11.65 -3.24
N SER A 123 5.94 -10.76 -2.82
CA SER A 123 6.17 -9.32 -2.73
C SER A 123 5.83 -8.76 -1.35
N VAL A 124 6.12 -7.47 -1.14
CA VAL A 124 5.60 -6.69 -0.01
C VAL A 124 4.48 -5.80 -0.54
N SER A 125 3.27 -5.96 0.01
CA SER A 125 2.13 -5.09 -0.32
C SER A 125 1.96 -3.98 0.71
N GLY A 126 1.20 -2.95 0.34
CA GLY A 126 0.96 -1.76 1.17
C GLY A 126 1.98 -0.63 0.99
N LEU A 127 2.90 -0.78 0.04
CA LEU A 127 3.80 0.28 -0.39
C LEU A 127 3.22 0.98 -1.61
N SER A 128 3.05 2.30 -1.54
CA SER A 128 2.52 3.10 -2.64
C SER A 128 3.64 3.75 -3.44
N SER A 129 3.41 3.93 -4.74
CA SER A 129 4.34 4.64 -5.62
C SER A 129 3.65 5.22 -6.85
N ILE A 130 4.25 6.27 -7.39
CA ILE A 130 3.99 6.72 -8.75
C ILE A 130 5.05 6.11 -9.65
N THR A 131 4.62 5.38 -10.67
CA THR A 131 5.50 4.66 -11.60
C THR A 131 5.43 5.27 -12.99
N ARG A 132 6.50 5.12 -13.76
CA ARG A 132 6.45 5.36 -15.20
C ARG A 132 5.75 4.21 -15.90
N ILE A 133 4.95 4.57 -16.89
CA ILE A 133 4.22 3.66 -17.76
C ILE A 133 4.38 4.12 -19.23
N PRO A 134 4.28 3.20 -20.20
CA PRO A 134 4.39 3.54 -21.61
C PRO A 134 3.24 4.45 -22.07
N SER A 135 3.48 5.17 -23.17
CA SER A 135 2.39 5.79 -23.93
C SER A 135 1.64 4.75 -24.75
N THR A 136 0.33 4.92 -24.86
CA THR A 136 -0.51 4.03 -25.67
C THR A 136 -1.27 4.80 -26.73
N LYS A 137 -1.53 4.15 -27.87
CA LYS A 137 -2.29 4.74 -28.97
C LYS A 137 -3.67 5.21 -28.53
N TYR A 138 -4.30 4.51 -27.58
CA TYR A 138 -5.62 4.85 -27.08
C TYR A 138 -5.63 6.15 -26.25
N HIS A 139 -4.64 6.35 -25.36
CA HIS A 139 -4.59 7.54 -24.51
C HIS A 139 -3.81 8.72 -25.10
N ASP A 140 -2.73 8.41 -25.82
CA ASP A 140 -1.69 9.38 -26.21
C ASP A 140 -1.58 9.58 -27.73
N GLY A 141 -2.29 8.77 -28.51
CA GLY A 141 -2.18 8.76 -29.97
C GLY A 141 -0.90 8.11 -30.52
N VAL A 142 0.01 7.68 -29.64
CA VAL A 142 1.29 7.05 -29.98
C VAL A 142 1.55 5.85 -29.08
N ASN A 143 2.18 4.81 -29.63
CA ASN A 143 2.74 3.71 -28.84
C ASN A 143 4.22 3.99 -28.63
N ASP A 144 4.63 4.21 -27.38
CA ASP A 144 6.03 4.50 -27.02
C ASP A 144 6.38 3.74 -25.72
N PRO A 145 7.46 2.94 -25.69
CA PRO A 145 7.91 2.27 -24.48
C PRO A 145 8.45 3.28 -23.47
N VAL A 146 8.64 2.86 -22.23
CA VAL A 146 9.36 3.69 -21.25
C VAL A 146 10.83 3.76 -21.65
N ASP A 147 11.32 4.97 -21.90
CA ASP A 147 12.71 5.23 -22.30
C ASP A 147 13.29 6.52 -21.67
N PHE A 148 12.58 7.11 -20.70
CA PHE A 148 12.97 8.30 -19.95
C PHE A 148 12.92 9.61 -20.73
N ASN A 149 11.97 9.69 -21.66
CA ASN A 149 11.66 10.90 -22.42
C ASN A 149 10.36 11.59 -21.94
N ASN A 150 9.89 12.59 -22.69
CA ASN A 150 8.66 13.35 -22.40
C ASN A 150 7.35 12.66 -22.88
N LEU A 151 7.45 11.54 -23.59
CA LEU A 151 6.36 10.66 -23.97
C LEU A 151 6.05 9.61 -22.89
N ASP A 152 6.92 9.45 -21.89
CA ASP A 152 6.59 8.65 -20.70
C ASP A 152 5.32 9.17 -20.00
N ARG A 153 4.58 8.24 -19.41
CA ARG A 153 3.36 8.52 -18.64
C ARG A 153 3.50 8.03 -17.21
N PHE A 154 2.61 8.45 -16.33
CA PHE A 154 2.68 8.11 -14.91
C PHE A 154 1.43 7.36 -14.46
N ALA A 155 1.60 6.49 -13.47
CA ALA A 155 0.52 5.79 -12.80
C ALA A 155 0.72 5.80 -11.28
N LEU A 156 -0.31 6.23 -10.54
CA LEU A 156 -0.36 6.09 -9.09
C LEU A 156 -0.91 4.70 -8.76
N ASP A 157 -0.09 3.85 -8.13
CA ASP A 157 -0.47 2.48 -7.74
C ASP A 157 -1.10 1.66 -8.89
N GLY A 158 -0.55 1.83 -10.10
CA GLY A 158 -1.02 1.16 -11.32
C GLY A 158 -2.16 1.89 -12.05
N GLN A 159 -2.77 2.90 -11.44
CA GLN A 159 -3.80 3.71 -12.07
C GLN A 159 -3.20 4.89 -12.83
N ARG A 160 -3.40 4.93 -14.14
CA ARG A 160 -2.87 5.97 -15.02
C ARG A 160 -3.30 7.38 -14.58
N LEU A 161 -2.34 8.32 -14.65
CA LEU A 161 -2.55 9.73 -14.40
C LEU A 161 -2.80 10.48 -15.71
N LEU A 162 -3.92 11.20 -15.77
CA LEU A 162 -4.34 12.07 -16.87
C LEU A 162 -4.27 13.51 -16.40
N ILE A 163 -3.88 14.44 -17.27
CA ILE A 163 -3.90 15.86 -16.90
C ILE A 163 -5.34 16.25 -16.59
N LYS A 164 -5.55 16.90 -15.45
CA LYS A 164 -6.87 17.28 -14.99
C LYS A 164 -7.54 18.21 -16.00
N ASN A 165 -8.75 17.86 -16.41
CA ASN A 165 -9.54 18.67 -17.33
C ASN A 165 -9.72 20.10 -16.82
N GLY A 166 -9.58 21.08 -17.72
CA GLY A 166 -9.68 22.50 -17.38
C GLY A 166 -8.44 23.10 -16.71
N THR A 167 -7.31 22.37 -16.65
CA THR A 167 -6.01 22.92 -16.23
C THR A 167 -5.09 23.13 -17.42
N SER A 168 -4.23 24.16 -17.37
CA SER A 168 -3.20 24.43 -18.38
C SER A 168 -1.85 23.91 -17.88
N GLY A 169 -1.57 22.62 -18.07
CA GLY A 169 -0.32 21.97 -17.66
C GLY A 169 0.28 21.15 -18.80
N THR A 170 1.61 21.08 -18.85
CA THR A 170 2.34 20.14 -19.71
C THR A 170 2.60 18.85 -18.94
N TYR A 171 2.40 17.69 -19.55
CA TYR A 171 2.62 16.39 -18.87
C TYR A 171 4.05 16.33 -18.32
N GLY A 172 4.19 15.97 -17.04
CA GLY A 172 5.49 15.89 -16.34
C GLY A 172 6.13 17.22 -15.95
N ALA A 173 5.54 18.37 -16.29
CA ALA A 173 6.06 19.66 -15.88
C ALA A 173 5.76 20.00 -14.42
N ASN A 174 6.50 20.96 -13.87
CA ASN A 174 6.25 21.52 -12.55
C ASN A 174 4.86 22.19 -12.49
N GLY A 175 4.09 21.87 -11.47
CA GLY A 175 2.74 22.42 -11.23
C GLY A 175 1.62 21.73 -12.01
N THR A 176 1.92 20.71 -12.82
CA THR A 176 0.87 19.97 -13.54
C THR A 176 0.02 19.17 -12.57
N VAL A 177 -1.30 19.33 -12.71
CA VAL A 177 -2.30 18.64 -11.91
C VAL A 177 -2.89 17.49 -12.72
N TYR A 178 -2.97 16.33 -12.09
CA TYR A 178 -3.52 15.11 -12.68
C TYR A 178 -4.72 14.61 -11.88
N GLU A 179 -5.55 13.87 -12.59
CA GLU A 179 -6.57 12.99 -12.06
C GLU A 179 -6.26 11.55 -12.49
N THR A 180 -6.84 10.59 -11.77
CA THR A 180 -6.67 9.18 -12.09
C THR A 180 -7.66 8.76 -13.19
N GLU A 181 -7.28 7.79 -14.02
CA GLU A 181 -8.10 7.35 -15.16
C GLU A 181 -9.51 6.89 -14.76
N ASN A 182 -9.62 5.95 -13.81
CA ASN A 182 -10.90 5.76 -13.12
C ASN A 182 -11.15 7.00 -12.26
N PHE A 183 -12.22 7.72 -12.59
CA PHE A 183 -12.52 9.01 -11.98
C PHE A 183 -12.51 8.91 -10.45
N SER A 184 -11.68 9.73 -9.82
CA SER A 184 -11.61 9.88 -8.37
C SER A 184 -11.45 11.36 -8.02
N THR A 185 -11.75 11.73 -6.78
CA THR A 185 -11.51 13.07 -6.25
C THR A 185 -10.07 13.25 -5.75
N THR A 186 -9.19 12.28 -5.98
CA THR A 186 -7.76 12.35 -5.67
C THR A 186 -7.08 13.34 -6.60
N LYS A 187 -6.34 14.30 -6.03
CA LYS A 187 -5.59 15.30 -6.78
C LYS A 187 -4.11 14.99 -6.70
N VAL A 188 -3.47 14.76 -7.84
CA VAL A 188 -2.03 14.54 -7.93
C VAL A 188 -1.39 15.77 -8.57
N THR A 189 -0.32 16.30 -7.98
CA THR A 189 0.40 17.45 -8.52
C THR A 189 1.89 17.15 -8.62
N SER A 190 2.50 17.36 -9.79
CA SER A 190 3.94 17.21 -9.99
C SER A 190 4.69 18.49 -9.64
N PHE A 191 5.90 18.34 -9.08
CA PHE A 191 6.72 19.47 -8.65
C PHE A 191 8.19 19.30 -9.06
N GLY A 192 8.84 20.44 -9.30
CA GLY A 192 10.25 20.52 -9.63
C GLY A 192 10.60 19.86 -10.97
N VAL A 193 11.90 19.74 -11.21
CA VAL A 193 12.47 19.06 -12.37
C VAL A 193 13.39 17.95 -11.85
N SER A 194 13.33 16.77 -12.46
CA SER A 194 14.23 15.68 -12.11
C SER A 194 15.69 16.14 -12.14
N PRO A 195 16.53 15.76 -11.15
CA PRO A 195 17.96 16.09 -11.18
C PRO A 195 18.72 15.51 -12.38
N LEU A 196 18.10 14.58 -13.11
CA LEU A 196 18.65 14.01 -14.35
C LEU A 196 18.31 14.84 -15.60
N GLY A 197 17.47 15.87 -15.45
CA GLY A 197 17.06 16.78 -16.53
C GLY A 197 15.55 16.80 -16.77
N ALA A 198 15.09 17.81 -17.51
CA ALA A 198 13.67 18.06 -17.76
C ALA A 198 12.95 16.94 -18.53
N THR A 199 13.68 16.19 -19.37
CA THR A 199 13.12 15.03 -20.09
C THR A 199 12.75 13.89 -19.16
N TYR A 200 13.39 13.79 -17.99
CA TYR A 200 13.07 12.82 -16.94
C TYR A 200 11.89 13.28 -16.07
N GLY A 201 11.09 14.26 -16.50
CA GLY A 201 9.88 14.66 -15.78
C GLY A 201 10.14 15.32 -14.42
N PRO A 202 9.20 15.21 -13.47
CA PRO A 202 9.22 16.02 -12.26
C PRO A 202 10.16 15.46 -11.18
N GLN A 203 10.54 16.32 -10.25
CA GLN A 203 11.36 15.93 -9.10
C GLN A 203 10.56 15.03 -8.16
N TYR A 204 9.34 15.42 -7.81
CA TYR A 204 8.49 14.71 -6.86
C TYR A 204 7.01 14.97 -7.15
N PHE A 205 6.13 14.24 -6.47
CA PHE A 205 4.69 14.45 -6.53
C PHE A 205 4.11 14.68 -5.14
N LEU A 206 3.00 15.43 -5.08
CA LEU A 206 2.10 15.50 -3.94
C LEU A 206 0.74 14.93 -4.36
N VAL A 207 0.20 14.06 -3.53
CA VAL A 207 -1.14 13.49 -3.67
C VAL A 207 -2.00 13.99 -2.53
N GLU A 208 -3.15 14.56 -2.84
CA GLU A 208 -4.15 15.04 -1.89
C GLU A 208 -5.40 14.16 -2.04
N TYR A 209 -5.83 13.52 -0.95
CA TYR A 209 -6.93 12.58 -0.94
C TYR A 209 -8.24 13.23 -0.46
N PRO A 210 -9.40 12.61 -0.75
CA PRO A 210 -10.72 13.19 -0.43
C PRO A 210 -11.01 13.28 1.08
N ASP A 211 -10.34 12.45 1.88
CA ASP A 211 -10.41 12.48 3.35
C ASP A 211 -9.56 13.61 3.97
N GLY A 212 -8.92 14.43 3.12
CA GLY A 212 -8.02 15.51 3.51
C GLY A 212 -6.61 15.04 3.88
N SER A 213 -6.33 13.74 3.80
CA SER A 213 -4.96 13.24 3.94
C SER A 213 -4.12 13.60 2.71
N LYS A 214 -2.81 13.54 2.86
CA LYS A 214 -1.86 13.81 1.78
C LYS A 214 -0.68 12.87 1.83
N ALA A 215 -0.07 12.60 0.68
CA ALA A 215 1.15 11.84 0.55
C ALA A 215 2.15 12.52 -0.40
N GLN A 216 3.43 12.40 -0.09
CA GLN A 216 4.53 12.89 -0.95
C GLN A 216 5.31 11.71 -1.51
N TYR A 217 5.80 11.83 -2.74
CA TYR A 217 6.48 10.75 -3.46
C TYR A 217 7.78 11.23 -4.12
N GLY A 218 8.89 10.53 -3.86
CA GLY A 218 10.18 10.68 -4.54
C GLY A 218 10.92 12.00 -4.31
N ASN A 219 10.63 12.72 -3.22
CA ASN A 219 11.29 13.98 -2.88
C ASN A 219 12.70 13.78 -2.28
N HIS A 220 13.06 12.55 -1.93
CA HIS A 220 14.43 12.18 -1.54
C HIS A 220 15.10 11.38 -2.65
N LEU A 221 16.43 11.46 -2.75
CA LEU A 221 17.19 10.70 -3.76
C LEU A 221 16.91 9.19 -3.67
N GLU A 222 16.84 8.66 -2.45
CA GLU A 222 16.68 7.23 -2.21
C GLU A 222 15.26 6.72 -2.47
N SER A 223 14.24 7.59 -2.36
CA SER A 223 12.84 7.27 -2.69
C SER A 223 12.50 7.47 -4.16
N ARG A 224 13.49 7.85 -4.99
CA ARG A 224 13.31 8.05 -6.43
C ARG A 224 14.29 7.20 -7.22
N SER A 225 13.73 6.37 -8.08
CA SER A 225 14.44 5.80 -9.23
C SER A 225 13.91 6.41 -10.50
N GLU A 226 14.60 6.17 -11.60
CA GLU A 226 14.23 6.62 -12.92
C GLU A 226 12.86 6.04 -13.33
N LEU A 227 12.49 4.85 -12.83
CA LEU A 227 11.21 4.20 -13.11
C LEU A 227 10.06 4.57 -12.16
N LYS A 228 10.36 5.07 -10.95
CA LYS A 228 9.33 5.31 -9.93
C LYS A 228 9.72 6.35 -8.89
N TRP A 229 8.71 7.05 -8.38
CA TRP A 229 8.71 7.87 -7.18
C TRP A 229 7.97 7.10 -6.08
N SER A 230 8.72 6.55 -5.13
CA SER A 230 8.16 5.83 -3.98
C SER A 230 7.67 6.81 -2.92
N ILE A 231 6.62 6.43 -2.18
CA ILE A 231 6.04 7.25 -1.12
C ILE A 231 7.10 7.62 -0.07
N ASP A 232 7.25 8.90 0.25
CA ASP A 232 8.10 9.43 1.33
C ASP A 232 7.34 9.46 2.65
N TYR A 233 6.10 9.97 2.62
CA TYR A 233 5.22 10.00 3.77
C TYR A 233 3.75 10.02 3.37
N TRP A 234 2.89 9.58 4.28
CA TRP A 234 1.46 9.86 4.31
C TRP A 234 1.12 10.60 5.60
N GLU A 235 0.26 11.61 5.54
CA GLU A 235 -0.14 12.43 6.68
C GLU A 235 -1.64 12.74 6.63
N ASN A 236 -2.33 12.56 7.76
CA ASN A 236 -3.76 12.89 7.88
C ASN A 236 -3.97 14.40 8.18
N PRO A 237 -5.22 14.91 8.14
CA PRO A 237 -5.51 16.31 8.48
C PRO A 237 -5.09 16.75 9.89
N GLN A 238 -4.91 15.81 10.82
CA GLN A 238 -4.47 16.05 12.19
C GLN A 238 -2.94 16.06 12.33
N GLY A 239 -2.21 15.90 11.23
CA GLY A 239 -0.74 15.86 11.20
C GLY A 239 -0.14 14.52 11.63
N ILE A 240 -0.94 13.49 11.92
CA ILE A 240 -0.41 12.15 12.22
C ILE A 240 0.21 11.60 10.95
N ARG A 241 1.50 11.25 11.01
CA ARG A 241 2.31 10.92 9.84
C ARG A 241 2.92 9.53 9.92
N ILE A 242 2.93 8.84 8.78
CA ILE A 242 3.70 7.62 8.52
C ILE A 242 4.81 7.99 7.55
N ASN A 243 6.06 7.73 7.91
CA ASN A 243 7.23 8.05 7.10
C ASN A 243 7.89 6.78 6.58
N TYR A 244 8.37 6.84 5.34
CA TYR A 244 8.99 5.74 4.61
C TYR A 244 10.42 6.16 4.22
N SER A 245 11.40 5.29 4.48
CA SER A 245 12.80 5.56 4.17
C SER A 245 13.37 4.41 3.35
N TYR A 246 14.19 4.76 2.37
CA TYR A 246 14.69 3.84 1.35
C TYR A 246 16.21 3.88 1.29
N ALA A 247 16.77 2.87 0.62
CA ALA A 247 18.13 2.90 0.09
C ALA A 247 18.07 2.63 -1.42
N LYS A 248 18.81 3.41 -2.20
CA LYS A 248 18.98 3.25 -3.64
C LYS A 248 20.36 2.68 -3.94
N PHE A 249 20.37 1.55 -4.63
CA PHE A 249 21.59 0.92 -5.10
C PHE A 249 21.33 0.25 -6.45
N LEU A 250 22.22 0.49 -7.42
CA LEU A 250 22.10 0.03 -8.82
C LEU A 250 20.74 0.37 -9.43
N ASN A 251 20.34 1.65 -9.29
CA ASN A 251 19.08 2.23 -9.78
C ASN A 251 17.78 1.62 -9.23
N ILE A 252 17.88 0.73 -8.24
CA ILE A 252 16.72 0.21 -7.51
C ILE A 252 16.58 0.92 -6.17
N SER A 253 15.41 1.51 -5.93
CA SER A 253 14.97 2.00 -4.62
C SER A 253 14.28 0.88 -3.81
N ARG A 254 14.82 0.56 -2.63
CA ARG A 254 14.34 -0.49 -1.71
C ARG A 254 13.90 0.12 -0.39
N ILE A 255 12.72 -0.25 0.09
CA ILE A 255 12.22 0.18 1.40
C ILE A 255 13.14 -0.36 2.49
N MET A 256 13.57 0.49 3.41
CA MET A 256 14.42 0.09 4.55
C MET A 256 13.66 0.20 5.86
N ARG A 257 12.81 1.22 5.99
CA ARG A 257 12.16 1.56 7.24
C ARG A 257 10.82 2.24 7.02
N ILE A 258 9.84 1.90 7.84
CA ILE A 258 8.58 2.65 8.00
C ILE A 258 8.46 3.05 9.47
N SER A 259 8.42 4.35 9.75
CA SER A 259 8.27 4.88 11.12
C SER A 259 6.94 5.62 11.27
N TYR A 260 6.22 5.34 12.35
CA TYR A 260 4.88 5.89 12.60
C TYR A 260 4.63 6.11 14.09
N GLY A 261 3.46 6.66 14.43
CA GLY A 261 3.10 6.99 15.81
C GLY A 261 3.64 8.35 16.27
N ALA A 262 3.75 9.31 15.34
CA ALA A 262 4.14 10.68 15.63
C ALA A 262 3.30 11.69 14.82
N ILE A 263 3.36 12.95 15.23
CA ILE A 263 2.74 14.08 14.54
C ILE A 263 3.82 14.89 13.82
N GLY A 264 3.57 15.24 12.56
CA GLY A 264 4.47 16.01 11.71
C GLY A 264 5.76 15.25 11.40
N THR A 265 6.88 15.96 11.48
CA THR A 265 8.23 15.42 11.20
C THR A 265 8.93 14.83 12.42
N ASN A 266 8.23 14.72 13.56
CA ASN A 266 8.79 14.09 14.75
C ASN A 266 9.10 12.61 14.50
N PRO A 267 10.15 12.04 15.13
CA PRO A 267 10.47 10.64 14.99
C PRO A 267 9.31 9.78 15.51
N GLY A 268 8.89 8.80 14.71
CA GLY A 268 7.86 7.83 15.11
C GLY A 268 8.30 7.03 16.34
N CYS A 269 7.36 6.70 17.24
CA CYS A 269 7.64 5.84 18.39
C CYS A 269 7.72 4.35 18.03
N ASN A 270 7.18 3.97 16.87
CA ASN A 270 7.18 2.60 16.36
C ASN A 270 7.80 2.55 14.97
N THR A 271 8.50 1.45 14.69
CA THR A 271 9.20 1.27 13.42
C THR A 271 9.11 -0.16 12.91
N ILE A 272 8.92 -0.28 11.59
CA ILE A 272 9.08 -1.51 10.81
C ILE A 272 10.39 -1.41 10.04
N TYR A 273 11.28 -2.38 10.20
CA TYR A 273 12.52 -2.49 9.43
C TYR A 273 12.45 -3.64 8.43
N PHE A 274 13.05 -3.39 7.27
CA PHE A 274 13.20 -4.36 6.19
C PHE A 274 14.69 -4.66 6.02
N HIS A 275 15.06 -5.91 6.25
CA HIS A 275 16.46 -6.34 6.17
C HIS A 275 16.67 -7.26 4.99
N TYR A 276 17.76 -7.01 4.27
CA TYR A 276 18.05 -7.69 3.01
C TYR A 276 19.36 -8.47 3.10
N LYS A 277 19.44 -9.55 2.32
CA LYS A 277 20.67 -10.27 2.00
C LYS A 277 20.95 -10.14 0.51
N LYS A 278 22.20 -10.39 0.10
CA LYS A 278 22.53 -10.47 -1.32
C LYS A 278 21.78 -11.65 -1.95
N ARG A 279 21.28 -11.46 -3.16
CA ARG A 279 20.73 -12.56 -3.96
C ARG A 279 21.83 -13.51 -4.39
N ASN A 280 21.48 -14.78 -4.54
CA ASN A 280 22.38 -15.76 -5.17
C ASN A 280 22.53 -15.48 -6.68
N ARG A 281 21.43 -15.06 -7.31
CA ARG A 281 21.37 -14.66 -8.72
C ARG A 281 20.84 -13.24 -8.81
N TYR A 282 21.66 -12.32 -9.34
CA TYR A 282 21.22 -10.94 -9.58
C TYR A 282 20.29 -10.90 -10.78
N GLU A 283 19.28 -10.05 -10.72
CA GLU A 283 18.44 -9.75 -11.88
C GLU A 283 18.85 -8.44 -12.48
N ASN A 284 19.00 -8.41 -13.79
CA ASN A 284 19.35 -7.21 -14.54
C ASN A 284 18.24 -6.95 -15.55
N ALA A 285 17.76 -5.72 -15.58
CA ALA A 285 16.90 -5.20 -16.62
C ALA A 285 17.56 -3.96 -17.24
N TYR A 286 17.27 -3.71 -18.52
CA TYR A 286 17.69 -2.50 -19.21
C TYR A 286 16.46 -1.80 -19.74
N ILE A 287 16.28 -0.54 -19.35
CA ILE A 287 15.19 0.32 -19.82
C ILE A 287 15.85 1.61 -20.32
N GLY A 288 15.54 2.07 -21.53
CA GLY A 288 16.18 3.25 -22.12
C GLY A 288 17.73 3.17 -22.14
N GLY A 289 18.31 1.95 -22.19
CA GLY A 289 19.76 1.74 -22.09
C GLY A 289 20.36 1.82 -20.68
N ILE A 290 19.56 2.16 -19.66
CA ILE A 290 20.00 2.24 -18.26
C ILE A 290 19.81 0.88 -17.58
N PRO A 291 20.84 0.35 -16.88
CA PRO A 291 20.72 -0.89 -16.13
C PRO A 291 19.99 -0.68 -14.79
N PHE A 292 19.14 -1.64 -14.45
CA PHE A 292 18.47 -1.78 -13.16
C PHE A 292 18.81 -3.17 -12.62
N THR A 293 19.52 -3.21 -11.49
CA THR A 293 20.02 -4.48 -10.94
C THR A 293 19.42 -4.77 -9.57
N GLU A 294 18.63 -5.84 -9.51
CA GLU A 294 18.17 -6.42 -8.26
C GLU A 294 19.23 -7.37 -7.69
N ALA A 295 20.08 -6.82 -6.81
CA ALA A 295 21.17 -7.55 -6.16
C ALA A 295 20.81 -8.06 -4.75
N TYR A 296 19.65 -7.67 -4.22
CA TYR A 296 19.25 -7.95 -2.84
C TYR A 296 17.83 -8.52 -2.77
N ILE A 297 17.59 -9.37 -1.77
CA ILE A 297 16.31 -10.00 -1.46
C ILE A 297 16.00 -9.82 0.01
N LEU A 298 14.72 -9.61 0.33
CA LEU A 298 14.23 -9.44 1.69
C LEU A 298 14.51 -10.71 2.49
N SER A 299 15.25 -10.57 3.58
CA SER A 299 15.62 -11.66 4.47
C SER A 299 14.71 -11.71 5.69
N TYR A 300 14.37 -10.57 6.28
CA TYR A 300 13.40 -10.52 7.37
C TYR A 300 12.80 -9.13 7.56
N ILE A 301 11.60 -9.09 8.14
CA ILE A 301 10.94 -7.88 8.59
C ILE A 301 10.94 -7.88 10.11
N GLN A 302 11.22 -6.74 10.75
CA GLN A 302 11.19 -6.60 12.21
C GLN A 302 10.35 -5.39 12.62
N VAL A 303 9.48 -5.58 13.60
CA VAL A 303 8.63 -4.55 14.18
C VAL A 303 9.04 -4.33 15.63
N HIS A 304 9.41 -3.11 15.97
CA HIS A 304 9.75 -2.76 17.34
C HIS A 304 9.54 -1.26 17.64
N PRO A 305 9.44 -0.89 18.94
CA PRO A 305 9.52 0.51 19.33
C PRO A 305 10.86 1.10 18.90
N THR A 306 10.87 2.33 18.39
CA THR A 306 12.06 2.96 17.79
C THR A 306 13.30 2.94 18.69
N ASN A 307 13.10 2.97 20.02
CA ASN A 307 14.18 3.01 21.01
C ASN A 307 14.52 1.64 21.63
N ALA A 308 14.02 0.53 21.06
CA ALA A 308 14.15 -0.79 21.64
C ALA A 308 14.63 -1.81 20.59
N PHE A 309 15.91 -1.78 20.23
CA PHE A 309 16.46 -2.64 19.17
C PHE A 309 16.65 -4.11 19.58
N ASN A 310 16.86 -4.37 20.88
CA ASN A 310 17.08 -5.71 21.43
C ASN A 310 15.78 -6.44 21.81
N SER A 311 14.62 -5.79 21.65
CA SER A 311 13.30 -6.39 21.80
C SER A 311 12.50 -6.13 20.53
N HIS A 312 11.98 -7.21 19.92
CA HIS A 312 11.08 -7.07 18.79
C HIS A 312 9.71 -7.57 19.18
N TYR A 313 8.71 -6.74 18.91
CA TYR A 313 7.33 -7.13 19.04
C TYR A 313 7.05 -8.33 18.13
N ARG A 314 7.49 -8.22 16.86
CA ARG A 314 7.43 -9.27 15.86
C ARG A 314 8.64 -9.24 14.94
N LYS A 315 9.07 -10.41 14.50
CA LYS A 315 10.03 -10.61 13.43
C LYS A 315 9.53 -11.72 12.51
N TYR A 316 9.51 -11.45 11.21
CA TYR A 316 9.13 -12.39 10.17
C TYR A 316 10.39 -12.77 9.40
N THR A 317 10.93 -13.96 9.65
CA THR A 317 12.14 -14.45 9.01
C THR A 317 11.77 -15.24 7.75
N LEU A 318 12.30 -14.81 6.61
CA LEU A 318 12.06 -15.40 5.31
C LEU A 318 13.22 -16.34 4.94
N THR A 319 12.90 -17.61 4.74
CA THR A 319 13.86 -18.64 4.31
C THR A 319 13.62 -18.99 2.86
N HIS A 320 14.69 -19.02 2.07
CA HIS A 320 14.64 -19.27 0.63
C HIS A 320 15.44 -20.52 0.27
N ASP A 321 14.97 -21.25 -0.73
CA ASP A 321 15.80 -22.15 -1.53
C ASP A 321 15.95 -21.56 -2.94
N SER A 322 16.57 -22.30 -3.86
CA SER A 322 16.66 -21.91 -5.27
C SER A 322 15.89 -22.90 -6.14
N ASN A 323 15.13 -22.39 -7.10
CA ASN A 323 14.50 -23.23 -8.12
C ASN A 323 15.53 -23.75 -9.14
N SER A 324 15.09 -24.55 -10.11
CA SER A 324 15.95 -25.13 -11.16
C SER A 324 16.66 -24.09 -12.03
N LEU A 325 16.19 -22.84 -12.04
CA LEU A 325 16.77 -21.71 -12.77
C LEU A 325 17.63 -20.81 -11.86
N GLY A 326 17.82 -21.17 -10.59
CA GLY A 326 18.62 -20.39 -9.63
C GLY A 326 17.92 -19.15 -9.07
N TYR A 327 16.61 -18.99 -9.26
CA TYR A 327 15.84 -17.95 -8.59
C TYR A 327 15.51 -18.37 -7.17
N GLU A 328 15.67 -17.43 -6.23
CA GLU A 328 15.29 -17.64 -4.83
C GLU A 328 13.76 -17.62 -4.70
N ARG A 329 13.19 -18.71 -4.18
CA ARG A 329 11.77 -18.81 -3.82
C ARG A 329 11.64 -19.00 -2.32
N LEU A 330 10.58 -18.42 -1.75
CA LEU A 330 10.32 -18.48 -0.32
C LEU A 330 9.77 -19.86 0.05
N THR A 331 10.40 -20.53 1.02
CA THR A 331 9.97 -21.85 1.50
C THR A 331 9.38 -21.79 2.90
N HIS A 332 9.86 -20.88 3.74
CA HIS A 332 9.37 -20.75 5.11
C HIS A 332 9.29 -19.30 5.54
N ILE A 333 8.23 -18.99 6.28
CA ILE A 333 8.10 -17.75 7.05
C ILE A 333 8.00 -18.14 8.51
N THR A 334 8.96 -17.70 9.32
CA THR A 334 8.95 -17.94 10.77
C THR A 334 8.69 -16.64 11.49
N GLU A 335 7.58 -16.59 12.22
CA GLU A 335 7.25 -15.47 13.10
C GLU A 335 7.84 -15.68 14.49
N SER A 336 8.54 -14.69 15.01
CA SER A 336 9.09 -14.69 16.36
C SER A 336 8.84 -13.38 17.09
N SER A 337 8.88 -13.43 18.41
CA SER A 337 8.94 -12.27 19.30
C SER A 337 10.17 -12.37 20.20
N ALA A 338 10.71 -11.24 20.63
CA ALA A 338 11.78 -11.22 21.61
C ALA A 338 11.60 -10.12 22.64
N TYR A 339 11.80 -10.49 23.90
CA TYR A 339 11.81 -9.59 25.04
C TYR A 339 13.04 -9.90 25.91
N GLU A 340 13.87 -8.90 26.18
CA GLU A 340 15.09 -9.03 27.00
C GLU A 340 15.98 -10.22 26.62
N GLY A 341 16.18 -10.45 25.31
CA GLY A 341 17.03 -11.52 24.79
C GLY A 341 16.39 -12.92 24.76
N THR A 342 15.21 -13.10 25.35
CA THR A 342 14.46 -14.35 25.23
C THR A 342 13.65 -14.33 23.93
N VAL A 343 13.93 -15.26 23.02
CA VAL A 343 13.24 -15.38 21.72
C VAL A 343 12.23 -16.53 21.77
N LYS A 344 11.02 -16.24 21.31
CA LYS A 344 9.89 -17.16 21.21
C LYS A 344 9.41 -17.17 19.77
N SER A 345 9.33 -18.35 19.15
CA SER A 345 9.00 -18.49 17.72
C SER A 345 7.79 -19.39 17.52
N ARG A 346 6.86 -18.97 16.66
CA ARG A 346 5.75 -19.80 16.20
C ARG A 346 6.25 -20.86 15.22
N ASN A 347 5.44 -21.88 14.99
CA ASN A 347 5.72 -22.85 13.95
C ASN A 347 5.75 -22.17 12.58
N PRO A 348 6.75 -22.48 11.72
CA PRO A 348 6.87 -21.84 10.42
C PRO A 348 5.65 -22.06 9.54
N THR A 349 5.26 -21.03 8.80
CA THR A 349 4.38 -21.20 7.64
C THR A 349 5.23 -21.78 6.51
N VAL A 350 4.96 -23.03 6.15
CA VAL A 350 5.64 -23.73 5.05
C VAL A 350 4.94 -23.37 3.74
N VAL A 351 5.74 -22.96 2.77
CA VAL A 351 5.29 -22.59 1.43
C VAL A 351 5.98 -23.53 0.45
N SER A 352 5.19 -24.23 -0.35
CA SER A 352 5.68 -25.03 -1.48
C SER A 352 5.05 -24.52 -2.76
N SER A 353 5.89 -24.08 -3.70
CA SER A 353 5.51 -23.66 -5.05
C SER A 353 6.23 -24.47 -6.12
#